data_AF-A0A662B3Q7-F1
#
_entry.id   AF-A0A662B3Q7-F1
#
_cell.length_a   1.000
_cell.length_b   1.000
_cell.length_c   1.000
_cell.angle_alpha   90.00
_cell.angle_beta   90.00
_cell.angle_gamma   90.00
#
_symmetry.space_group_name_H-M   'P 1'
#
loop_
_entity.id
_entity.type
_entity.pdbx_description
1 polymer ?
#
loop_
_entity_poly.entity_id
_entity_poly.type
_entity_poly.pdbx_seq_one_letter_code
_entity_poly.pdbx_strand_id
1 'polypeptide(L)'
;MYLAQKYNSVRQLHIMVTAGMIFFLITKSVAQFAPPAGQPGSTAISTDSSIFVQWASACLVARGYMDISDTSLGYANYGMDTAAVGIADFNVVSLGDSGSAVLYFDTPLVNGSGFDFAVFENSFSDEFLELAFVEVSSDGSRFFRFGSTSNTQT
;
A
#
# COMPACT_ATOMS: atom_id res chain seq x y z
N MET A 1 46.92 -43.14 5.92
CA MET A 1 45.45 -43.36 5.80
C MET A 1 44.65 -42.48 6.76
N TYR A 2 44.97 -42.45 8.07
CA TYR A 2 44.29 -41.63 9.08
C TYR A 2 44.23 -40.11 8.79
N LEU A 3 45.34 -39.51 8.33
CA LEU A 3 45.40 -38.08 8.00
C LEU A 3 44.47 -37.69 6.84
N ALA A 4 44.34 -38.55 5.82
CA ALA A 4 43.44 -38.32 4.69
C ALA A 4 41.96 -38.45 5.09
N GLN A 5 41.63 -39.40 5.96
CA GLN A 5 40.28 -39.51 6.55
C GLN A 5 39.93 -38.28 7.39
N LYS A 6 40.86 -37.81 8.24
CA LYS A 6 40.64 -36.62 9.06
C LYS A 6 40.44 -35.37 8.20
N TYR A 7 41.25 -35.21 7.14
CA TYR A 7 41.09 -34.12 6.17
C TYR A 7 39.73 -34.16 5.47
N ASN A 8 39.30 -35.35 5.00
CA ASN A 8 38.00 -35.51 4.36
C ASN A 8 36.83 -35.24 5.31
N SER A 9 36.90 -35.68 6.58
CA SER A 9 35.86 -35.36 7.58
C SER A 9 35.76 -33.86 7.87
N VAL A 10 36.90 -33.17 8.01
CA VAL A 10 36.91 -31.71 8.26
C VAL A 10 36.35 -30.96 7.05
N ARG A 11 36.68 -31.39 5.83
CA ARG A 11 36.16 -30.81 4.58
C ARG A 11 34.65 -31.03 4.44
N GLN A 12 34.13 -32.22 4.77
CA GLN A 12 32.70 -32.50 4.77
C GLN A 12 31.94 -31.66 5.80
N LEU A 13 32.48 -31.51 7.00
CA LEU A 13 31.90 -30.65 8.04
C LEU A 13 31.83 -29.18 7.58
N HIS A 14 32.89 -28.66 6.97
CA HIS A 14 32.88 -27.30 6.41
C HIS A 14 31.82 -27.12 5.32
N ILE A 15 31.68 -28.10 4.41
CA ILE A 15 30.65 -28.07 3.36
C ILE A 15 29.25 -28.06 3.98
N MET A 16 28.98 -28.91 4.96
CA MET A 16 27.67 -28.98 5.63
C MET A 16 27.34 -27.69 6.39
N VAL A 17 28.31 -27.10 7.09
CA VAL A 17 28.13 -25.82 7.79
C VAL A 17 27.89 -24.67 6.80
N THR A 18 28.62 -24.63 5.70
CA THR A 18 28.46 -23.60 4.67
C THR A 18 27.11 -23.74 3.95
N ALA A 19 26.71 -24.96 3.57
CA ALA A 19 25.41 -25.23 2.97
C ALA A 19 24.25 -24.91 3.94
N GLY A 20 24.40 -25.23 5.22
CA GLY A 20 23.43 -24.88 6.26
C GLY A 20 23.28 -23.36 6.44
N MET A 21 24.38 -22.61 6.42
CA MET A 21 24.32 -21.13 6.47
C MET A 21 23.65 -20.54 5.23
N ILE A 22 23.94 -21.05 4.03
CA ILE A 22 23.29 -20.60 2.79
C ILE A 22 21.78 -20.90 2.84
N PHE A 23 21.38 -22.09 3.27
CA PHE A 23 19.96 -22.47 3.42
C PHE A 23 19.23 -21.59 4.46
N PHE A 24 19.90 -21.23 5.56
CA PHE A 24 19.35 -20.32 6.57
C PHE A 24 19.20 -18.87 6.04
N LEU A 25 20.10 -18.42 5.17
CA LEU A 25 20.04 -17.08 4.57
C LEU A 25 18.93 -16.97 3.50
N ILE A 26 18.62 -18.05 2.76
CA ILE A 26 17.57 -18.05 1.73
C ILE A 26 16.16 -17.97 2.33
N THR A 27 15.96 -18.40 3.58
CA THR A 27 14.62 -18.43 4.21
C THR A 27 14.20 -17.11 4.87
N LYS A 28 14.99 -16.03 4.73
CA LYS A 28 14.80 -14.74 5.41
C LYS A 28 14.65 -13.54 4.46
N SER A 29 14.25 -13.76 3.21
CA SER A 29 13.89 -12.64 2.33
C SER A 29 12.52 -12.08 2.72
N VAL A 30 12.53 -10.93 3.39
CA VAL A 30 11.32 -10.12 3.65
C VAL A 30 11.26 -9.07 2.55
N ALA A 31 10.17 -9.02 1.80
CA ALA A 31 9.94 -7.92 0.86
C ALA A 31 9.64 -6.63 1.64
N GLN A 32 9.97 -5.48 1.05
CA GLN A 32 9.72 -4.18 1.69
C GLN A 32 8.22 -3.90 1.91
N PHE A 33 7.37 -4.45 1.03
CA PHE A 33 5.92 -4.31 1.06
C PHE A 33 5.27 -5.69 1.08
N ALA A 34 4.05 -5.76 1.61
CA ALA A 34 3.23 -6.96 1.52
C ALA A 34 2.88 -7.28 0.06
N PRO A 35 2.68 -8.56 -0.29
CA PRO A 35 2.31 -8.93 -1.65
C PRO A 35 0.86 -8.53 -1.98
N PRO A 36 0.49 -8.55 -3.27
CA PRO A 36 -0.86 -8.25 -3.75
C PRO A 36 -1.98 -9.04 -3.07
N ALA A 37 -3.21 -8.54 -3.18
CA ALA A 37 -4.38 -9.20 -2.64
C ALA A 37 -4.50 -10.65 -3.14
N GLY A 38 -4.86 -11.58 -2.26
CA GLY A 38 -4.98 -13.01 -2.59
C GLY A 38 -3.67 -13.80 -2.59
N GLN A 39 -2.51 -13.15 -2.41
CA GLN A 39 -1.23 -13.85 -2.28
C GLN A 39 -0.90 -14.19 -0.80
N PRO A 40 -0.18 -15.30 -0.53
CA PRO A 40 0.26 -15.64 0.81
C PRO A 40 1.08 -14.51 1.46
N GLY A 41 0.65 -14.07 2.65
CA GLY A 41 1.31 -12.99 3.40
C GLY A 41 0.83 -11.57 3.04
N SER A 42 -0.18 -11.42 2.17
CA SER A 42 -0.80 -10.12 1.87
C SER A 42 -1.43 -9.49 3.12
N THR A 43 -1.35 -8.16 3.20
CA THR A 43 -2.07 -7.36 4.21
C THR A 43 -3.32 -6.69 3.63
N ALA A 44 -3.73 -7.04 2.41
CA ALA A 44 -4.94 -6.51 1.79
C ALA A 44 -6.19 -6.90 2.58
N ILE A 45 -7.12 -5.96 2.72
CA ILE A 45 -8.39 -6.15 3.42
C ILE A 45 -9.51 -5.94 2.39
N SER A 46 -10.46 -6.88 2.33
CA SER A 46 -11.64 -6.76 1.47
C SER A 46 -12.51 -5.57 1.89
N THR A 47 -13.08 -4.84 0.94
CA THR A 47 -13.94 -3.66 1.18
C THR A 47 -15.16 -3.94 2.07
N ASP A 48 -15.63 -5.20 2.09
CA ASP A 48 -16.77 -5.67 2.89
C ASP A 48 -16.35 -6.29 4.24
N SER A 49 -15.07 -6.19 4.61
CA SER A 49 -14.57 -6.73 5.86
C SER A 49 -15.22 -6.06 7.06
N SER A 50 -15.64 -6.87 8.03
CA SER A 50 -16.25 -6.40 9.28
C SER A 50 -15.28 -5.66 10.21
N ILE A 51 -13.99 -5.58 9.88
CA ILE A 51 -13.03 -4.78 10.64
C ILE A 51 -13.21 -3.28 10.41
N PHE A 52 -13.85 -2.88 9.31
CA PHE A 52 -14.21 -1.49 9.07
C PHE A 52 -15.44 -1.14 9.90
N VAL A 53 -15.24 -0.28 10.90
CA VAL A 53 -16.28 0.13 11.85
C VAL A 53 -16.93 1.47 11.49
N GLN A 54 -16.34 2.22 10.56
CA GLN A 54 -16.83 3.52 10.12
C GLN A 54 -16.34 3.84 8.70
N TRP A 55 -17.08 4.70 8.00
CA TRP A 55 -16.77 5.22 6.68
C TRP A 55 -16.75 6.76 6.70
N ALA A 56 -16.12 7.39 5.69
CA ALA A 56 -16.18 8.83 5.55
C ALA A 56 -17.64 9.30 5.38
N SER A 57 -17.99 10.43 6.01
CA SER A 57 -19.33 11.01 5.98
C SER A 57 -19.45 12.17 4.99
N ALA A 58 -18.34 12.82 4.64
CA ALA A 58 -18.28 13.82 3.59
C ALA A 58 -16.94 13.76 2.84
N CYS A 59 -16.94 14.24 1.60
CA CYS A 59 -15.76 14.35 0.76
C CYS A 59 -15.80 15.68 0.00
N LEU A 60 -14.65 16.35 -0.10
CA LEU A 60 -14.45 17.49 -0.99
C LEU A 60 -13.37 17.13 -1.99
N VAL A 61 -13.71 17.17 -3.29
CA VAL A 61 -12.77 16.84 -4.36
C VAL A 61 -12.31 18.09 -5.09
N ALA A 62 -11.00 18.25 -5.22
CA ALA A 62 -10.39 19.18 -6.17
C ALA A 62 -9.81 18.36 -7.33
N ARG A 63 -10.39 18.52 -8.52
CA ARG A 63 -9.98 17.75 -9.71
C ARG A 63 -8.62 18.19 -10.21
N GLY A 64 -7.79 17.21 -10.52
CA GLY A 64 -6.58 17.31 -11.32
C GLY A 64 -6.87 17.14 -12.81
N TYR A 65 -5.80 17.22 -13.62
CA TYR A 65 -5.90 17.01 -15.06
C TYR A 65 -6.20 15.55 -15.38
N MET A 66 -6.87 15.29 -16.51
CA MET A 66 -7.02 13.91 -17.00
C MET A 66 -5.66 13.30 -17.37
N ASP A 67 -4.79 14.14 -17.94
CA ASP A 67 -3.38 13.87 -18.19
C ASP A 67 -2.64 15.20 -18.01
N ILE A 68 -1.75 15.28 -17.02
CA ILE A 68 -1.02 16.54 -16.75
C ILE A 68 0.01 16.86 -17.85
N SER A 69 0.41 15.86 -18.65
CA SER A 69 1.29 16.05 -19.80
C SER A 69 0.57 16.64 -21.01
N ASP A 70 -0.75 16.43 -21.12
CA ASP A 70 -1.63 17.03 -22.13
C ASP A 70 -2.87 17.69 -21.49
N THR A 71 -2.66 18.90 -20.98
CA THR A 71 -3.73 19.70 -20.37
C THR A 71 -4.88 20.07 -21.32
N SER A 72 -4.75 19.85 -22.64
CA SER A 72 -5.84 20.08 -23.59
C SER A 72 -7.01 19.12 -23.41
N LEU A 73 -6.76 17.97 -22.77
CA LEU A 73 -7.79 17.00 -22.38
C LEU A 73 -8.67 17.49 -21.21
N GLY A 74 -8.25 18.56 -20.51
CA GLY A 74 -8.98 19.15 -19.41
C GLY A 74 -8.84 18.38 -18.09
N TYR A 75 -9.78 18.62 -17.16
CA TYR A 75 -9.79 18.02 -15.83
C TYR A 75 -10.48 16.65 -15.83
N ALA A 76 -10.06 15.77 -14.92
CA ALA A 76 -10.79 14.54 -14.64
C ALA A 76 -12.25 14.85 -14.25
N ASN A 77 -13.18 14.06 -14.76
CA ASN A 77 -14.61 14.33 -14.63
C ASN A 77 -15.47 13.09 -14.30
N TYR A 78 -14.84 11.96 -13.96
CA TYR A 78 -15.56 10.74 -13.60
C TYR A 78 -16.00 10.74 -12.13
N GLY A 79 -17.26 10.35 -11.90
CA GLY A 79 -17.86 10.22 -10.58
C GLY A 79 -18.13 11.54 -9.88
N MET A 80 -18.72 11.47 -8.69
CA MET A 80 -18.95 12.61 -7.79
C MET A 80 -18.25 12.36 -6.47
N ASP A 81 -18.00 13.42 -5.70
CA ASP A 81 -17.45 13.34 -4.33
C ASP A 81 -18.25 12.37 -3.43
N THR A 82 -19.56 12.27 -3.64
CA THR A 82 -20.43 11.30 -2.94
C THR A 82 -20.08 9.83 -3.19
N ALA A 83 -19.27 9.50 -4.20
CA ALA A 83 -18.77 8.13 -4.41
C ALA A 83 -17.62 7.76 -3.47
N ALA A 84 -17.05 8.73 -2.74
CA ALA A 84 -15.97 8.49 -1.76
C ALA A 84 -16.48 8.43 -0.30
N VAL A 85 -17.80 8.39 -0.08
CA VAL A 85 -18.41 8.39 1.25
C VAL A 85 -19.32 7.18 1.44
N GLY A 86 -19.54 6.80 2.70
CA GLY A 86 -20.35 5.62 3.01
C GLY A 86 -19.66 4.30 2.70
N ILE A 87 -20.43 3.21 2.81
CA ILE A 87 -19.95 1.85 2.55
C ILE A 87 -19.55 1.73 1.08
N ALA A 88 -18.36 1.17 0.82
CA ALA A 88 -17.88 0.91 -0.53
C ALA A 88 -18.91 0.11 -1.36
N ASP A 89 -19.30 0.66 -2.51
CA ASP A 89 -20.32 0.12 -3.41
C ASP A 89 -19.82 -0.01 -4.86
N PHE A 90 -18.50 0.05 -5.04
CA PHE A 90 -17.79 0.05 -6.33
C PHE A 90 -18.04 1.29 -7.21
N ASN A 91 -18.74 2.31 -6.72
CA ASN A 91 -18.68 3.64 -7.33
C ASN A 91 -17.38 4.33 -6.96
N VAL A 92 -16.86 5.14 -7.89
CA VAL A 92 -15.53 5.74 -7.75
C VAL A 92 -15.55 7.19 -8.20
N VAL A 93 -14.59 7.96 -7.71
CA VAL A 93 -14.39 9.36 -8.05
C VAL A 93 -12.95 9.54 -8.54
N SER A 94 -12.77 9.98 -9.79
CA SER A 94 -11.43 10.07 -10.39
C SER A 94 -10.75 11.39 -10.05
N LEU A 95 -9.69 11.37 -9.24
CA LEU A 95 -9.01 12.62 -8.85
C LEU A 95 -8.31 13.30 -10.03
N GLY A 96 -7.76 12.52 -10.96
CA GLY A 96 -6.88 13.02 -12.01
C GLY A 96 -5.49 13.38 -11.48
N ASP A 97 -4.58 13.68 -12.39
CA ASP A 97 -3.21 14.04 -12.08
C ASP A 97 -3.15 15.34 -11.28
N SER A 98 -2.46 15.30 -10.13
CA SER A 98 -2.42 16.38 -9.13
C SER A 98 -3.78 16.72 -8.50
N GLY A 99 -4.78 15.86 -8.63
CA GLY A 99 -6.04 15.97 -7.91
C GLY A 99 -5.91 15.62 -6.43
N SER A 100 -6.90 16.01 -5.64
CA SER A 100 -6.95 15.73 -4.20
C SER A 100 -8.37 15.54 -3.70
N ALA A 101 -8.53 14.78 -2.62
CA ALA A 101 -9.78 14.67 -1.88
C ALA A 101 -9.54 14.90 -0.38
N VAL A 102 -10.44 15.64 0.26
CA VAL A 102 -10.48 15.81 1.72
C VAL A 102 -11.68 15.05 2.24
N LEU A 103 -11.43 14.00 3.02
CA LEU A 103 -12.46 13.14 3.60
C LEU A 103 -12.70 13.55 5.06
N TYR A 104 -13.96 13.63 5.45
CA TYR A 104 -14.41 13.92 6.80
C TYR A 104 -15.05 12.69 7.43
N PHE A 105 -14.84 12.55 8.73
CA PHE A 105 -15.34 11.43 9.52
C PHE A 105 -16.07 11.98 10.75
N ASP A 106 -17.25 11.42 11.05
CA ASP A 106 -18.06 11.88 12.20
C ASP A 106 -17.38 11.54 13.54
N THR A 107 -16.67 10.40 13.57
CA THR A 107 -15.78 10.06 14.70
C THR A 107 -14.33 10.34 14.31
N PRO A 108 -13.55 11.02 15.17
CA PRO A 108 -12.13 11.24 14.93
C PRO A 108 -11.34 9.94 14.71
N LEU A 109 -10.40 9.98 13.78
CA LEU A 109 -9.38 8.94 13.62
C LEU A 109 -8.35 9.05 14.75
N VAL A 110 -7.98 7.92 15.35
CA VAL A 110 -7.02 7.86 16.46
C VAL A 110 -5.90 6.90 16.07
N ASN A 111 -4.65 7.28 16.36
CA ASN A 111 -3.49 6.43 16.14
C ASN A 111 -3.54 5.21 17.06
N GLY A 112 -3.86 4.06 16.49
CA GLY A 112 -3.96 2.78 17.15
C GLY A 112 -2.75 1.88 16.87
N SER A 113 -2.93 0.59 17.16
CA SER A 113 -1.98 -0.43 16.73
C SER A 113 -2.30 -0.86 15.30
N GLY A 114 -1.36 -0.67 14.37
CA GLY A 114 -1.52 -1.09 12.97
C GLY A 114 -1.96 0.05 12.07
N PHE A 115 -2.74 -0.27 11.04
CA PHE A 115 -3.31 0.71 10.11
C PHE A 115 -4.65 1.24 10.65
N ASP A 116 -4.83 2.57 10.64
CA ASP A 116 -6.02 3.21 11.22
C ASP A 116 -7.12 3.51 10.19
N PHE A 117 -6.79 3.53 8.90
CA PHE A 117 -7.72 3.74 7.81
C PHE A 117 -7.21 3.04 6.53
N ALA A 118 -8.11 2.81 5.59
CA ALA A 118 -7.82 2.27 4.27
C ALA A 118 -8.44 3.16 3.20
N VAL A 119 -7.78 3.24 2.05
CA VAL A 119 -8.31 3.87 0.83
C VAL A 119 -8.43 2.76 -0.20
N PHE A 120 -9.57 2.71 -0.89
CA PHE A 120 -9.82 1.73 -1.93
C PHE A 120 -9.72 2.40 -3.29
N GLU A 121 -8.82 1.88 -4.10
CA GLU A 121 -8.65 2.32 -5.48
C GLU A 121 -9.47 1.43 -6.42
N ASN A 122 -9.76 1.98 -7.59
CA ASN A 122 -10.36 1.22 -8.67
C ASN A 122 -9.28 0.77 -9.63
N SER A 123 -8.63 -0.34 -9.30
CA SER A 123 -7.57 -0.84 -10.15
C SER A 123 -8.08 -1.79 -11.22
N PHE A 124 -7.47 -1.70 -12.41
CA PHE A 124 -7.59 -2.70 -13.46
C PHE A 124 -6.82 -3.99 -13.14
N SER A 125 -5.75 -3.90 -12.35
CA SER A 125 -4.95 -5.04 -11.90
C SER A 125 -4.21 -4.76 -10.59
N ASP A 126 -3.74 -5.80 -9.92
CA ASP A 126 -2.97 -5.68 -8.70
C ASP A 126 -1.49 -5.30 -8.92
N GLU A 127 -1.10 -4.98 -10.17
CA GLU A 127 0.26 -4.61 -10.57
C GLU A 127 0.42 -3.12 -10.90
N PHE A 128 -0.67 -2.41 -11.20
CA PHE A 128 -0.65 -0.98 -11.49
C PHE A 128 -1.19 -0.20 -10.30
N LEU A 129 -0.27 0.30 -9.46
CA LEU A 129 -0.62 1.11 -8.29
C LEU A 129 -0.71 2.58 -8.68
N GLU A 130 -1.83 3.21 -8.35
CA GLU A 130 -1.95 4.66 -8.37
C GLU A 130 -1.45 5.16 -7.01
N LEU A 131 -0.57 6.16 -7.00
CA LEU A 131 0.06 6.62 -5.76
C LEU A 131 -0.47 8.00 -5.38
N ALA A 132 -0.81 8.16 -4.11
CA ALA A 132 -1.23 9.43 -3.53
C ALA A 132 -0.41 9.77 -2.28
N PHE A 133 -0.25 11.07 -2.02
CA PHE A 133 0.16 11.52 -0.69
C PHE A 133 -1.03 11.44 0.26
N VAL A 134 -0.75 11.02 1.49
CA VAL A 134 -1.75 10.94 2.55
C VAL A 134 -1.39 11.91 3.65
N GLU A 135 -2.38 12.68 4.10
CA GLU A 135 -2.24 13.65 5.16
C GLU A 135 -3.45 13.58 6.10
N VAL A 136 -3.24 13.94 7.37
CA VAL A 136 -4.29 14.00 8.39
C VAL A 136 -4.38 15.37 9.02
N SER A 137 -5.59 15.78 9.40
CA SER A 137 -5.87 17.04 10.06
C SER A 137 -6.87 16.87 11.20
N SER A 138 -6.69 17.64 12.27
CA SER A 138 -7.64 17.73 13.38
C SER A 138 -8.58 18.95 13.29
N ASP A 139 -8.29 19.90 12.40
CA ASP A 139 -9.01 21.18 12.28
C ASP A 139 -9.49 21.50 10.85
N GLY A 140 -9.16 20.64 9.89
CA GLY A 140 -9.51 20.80 8.47
C GLY A 140 -8.72 21.89 7.73
N SER A 141 -7.76 22.54 8.38
CA SER A 141 -6.94 23.63 7.82
C SER A 141 -5.45 23.31 7.80
N ARG A 142 -4.96 22.58 8.81
CA ARG A 142 -3.56 22.17 8.94
C ARG A 142 -3.45 20.67 8.75
N PHE A 143 -2.69 20.26 7.75
CA PHE A 143 -2.48 18.86 7.38
C PHE A 143 -1.05 18.42 7.72
N PHE A 144 -0.93 17.18 8.19
CA PHE A 144 0.34 16.52 8.50
C PHE A 144 0.49 15.31 7.60
N ARG A 145 1.53 15.32 6.78
CA ARG A 145 1.81 14.29 5.78
C ARG A 145 2.51 13.07 6.39
N PHE A 146 2.06 11.88 6.02
CA PHE A 146 2.80 10.64 6.30
C PHE A 146 4.03 10.53 5.40
N GLY A 147 5.11 9.92 5.90
CA GLY A 147 6.26 9.62 5.06
C GLY A 147 5.86 8.71 3.89
N SER A 148 6.10 9.15 2.66
CA SER A 148 5.81 8.38 1.45
C SER A 148 7.03 7.59 1.01
N THR A 149 6.84 6.35 0.57
CA THR A 149 7.88 5.54 -0.07
C THR A 149 7.32 4.94 -1.34
N SER A 150 8.08 4.99 -2.44
CA SER A 150 7.79 4.25 -3.66
C SER A 150 9.08 3.70 -4.27
N ASN A 151 8.98 2.50 -4.85
CA ASN A 151 10.02 1.92 -5.69
C ASN A 151 9.71 2.08 -7.19
N THR A 152 8.63 2.80 -7.54
CA THR A 152 8.41 3.23 -8.92
C THR A 152 9.46 4.25 -9.31
N GLN A 153 10.01 4.12 -10.51
CA GLN A 153 11.01 5.05 -11.01
C GLN A 153 10.34 6.40 -11.30
N THR A 154 10.89 7.47 -10.72
CA THR A 154 10.49 8.86 -10.97
C THR A 154 11.13 9.42 -12.23
#